data_AF-A0A9X3W609-F1
#
_entry.id   AF-A0A9X3W609-F1
#
_cell.length_a   1.000
_cell.length_b   1.000
_cell.length_c   1.000
_cell.angle_alpha   90.00
_cell.angle_beta   90.00
_cell.angle_gamma   90.00
#
_symmetry.space_group_name_H-M   'P 1'
#
loop_
_entity.id
_entity.type
_entity.pdbx_description
1 polymer ?
#
loop_
_entity_poly.entity_id
_entity_poly.type
_entity_poly.pdbx_seq_one_letter_code
_entity_poly.pdbx_strand_id
1 'polypeptide(L)'
;MVDLNLGNVQNKNIKDGNATNAVKVNNVVSTANSKLESTFAEVHAGKNAPVQATLDKHLNRALGKYFTVTGAEFQETPDFNDPDKLNTATVYSVRVTSKKAWLPLGTEIQVKVKNHKPIFTQPELQDIMFGSTSPIVVRFDELAHYHFGNGESLNAVDIHKVSISAKEAMNLD
;
A
#
# COMPACT_ATOMS: atom_id res chain seq x y z
N MET A 1 21.44 -58.06 29.36
CA MET A 1 22.40 -58.38 30.43
C MET A 1 23.27 -57.15 30.65
N VAL A 2 22.96 -56.41 31.71
CA VAL A 2 23.79 -56.22 32.95
C VAL A 2 24.80 -55.10 32.72
N ASP A 3 24.46 -53.87 33.09
CA ASP A 3 24.80 -53.19 34.36
C ASP A 3 26.31 -53.11 34.63
N LEU A 4 26.84 -51.92 34.87
CA LEU A 4 27.29 -51.51 36.22
C LEU A 4 28.01 -50.15 36.21
N ASN A 5 27.33 -49.23 36.89
CA ASN A 5 27.85 -48.08 37.62
C ASN A 5 29.01 -48.45 38.55
N LEU A 6 29.98 -47.55 38.76
CA LEU A 6 30.77 -47.41 40.00
C LEU A 6 31.46 -46.04 40.02
N GLY A 7 30.96 -45.14 40.86
CA GLY A 7 31.56 -43.83 41.11
C GLY A 7 32.71 -43.85 42.11
N ASN A 8 33.25 -42.66 42.41
CA ASN A 8 34.02 -42.41 43.63
C ASN A 8 33.84 -40.96 44.13
N VAL A 9 32.95 -40.83 45.11
CA VAL A 9 32.96 -40.08 46.39
C VAL A 9 34.00 -38.94 46.66
N GLN A 10 33.44 -37.77 47.01
CA GLN A 10 33.73 -36.86 48.15
C GLN A 10 35.08 -36.11 48.26
N ASN A 11 35.24 -34.94 48.91
CA ASN A 11 34.41 -33.82 49.44
C ASN A 11 35.39 -32.86 50.18
N LYS A 12 34.93 -31.64 50.48
CA LYS A 12 35.44 -30.61 51.43
C LYS A 12 36.49 -29.65 50.88
N ASN A 13 36.48 -28.36 51.19
CA ASN A 13 35.58 -27.43 51.90
C ASN A 13 36.19 -26.05 51.65
N ILE A 14 35.40 -24.99 51.44
CA ILE A 14 35.41 -23.79 52.30
C ILE A 14 34.03 -23.13 52.17
N LYS A 15 33.39 -22.92 53.33
CA LYS A 15 32.16 -22.15 53.56
C LYS A 15 32.50 -20.69 53.86
N ASP A 16 31.53 -19.83 53.55
CA ASP A 16 31.05 -18.61 54.24
C ASP A 16 30.95 -17.43 53.26
N GLY A 17 29.83 -16.73 53.11
CA GLY A 17 28.73 -16.54 54.05
C GLY A 17 27.35 -16.33 53.40
N ASN A 18 26.39 -16.27 54.31
CA ASN A 18 24.96 -16.46 54.22
C ASN A 18 24.20 -15.11 54.10
N ALA A 19 23.10 -15.09 53.33
CA ALA A 19 21.81 -14.39 53.60
C ALA A 19 21.00 -14.19 52.29
N THR A 20 20.11 -15.12 51.92
CA THR A 20 18.64 -15.10 52.13
C THR A 20 17.86 -14.02 51.38
N ASN A 21 17.11 -14.39 50.33
CA ASN A 21 15.64 -14.55 50.37
C ASN A 21 15.04 -14.66 48.95
N ALA A 22 14.27 -15.72 48.75
CA ALA A 22 13.43 -15.93 47.58
C ALA A 22 12.27 -14.93 47.55
N VAL A 23 11.97 -14.37 46.37
CA VAL A 23 10.69 -13.68 46.11
C VAL A 23 10.06 -14.24 44.84
N LYS A 24 9.06 -15.09 45.08
CA LYS A 24 7.77 -15.26 44.38
C LYS A 24 7.70 -14.88 42.89
N VAL A 25 7.58 -15.93 42.07
CA VAL A 25 7.04 -15.86 40.71
C VAL A 25 5.56 -15.48 40.79
N ASN A 26 5.19 -14.29 40.32
CA ASN A 26 3.80 -13.95 40.03
C ASN A 26 3.61 -14.02 38.52
N ASN A 27 2.78 -14.98 38.12
CA ASN A 27 2.26 -15.12 36.76
C ASN A 27 1.42 -13.88 36.43
N VAL A 28 1.96 -12.94 35.66
CA VAL A 28 1.18 -11.85 35.05
C VAL A 28 1.11 -12.15 33.57
N VAL A 29 -0.04 -12.67 33.15
CA VAL A 29 -0.46 -12.66 31.74
C VAL A 29 -0.64 -11.20 31.35
N SER A 30 0.43 -10.53 30.94
CA SER A 30 0.35 -9.23 30.29
C SER A 30 0.34 -9.45 28.79
N THR A 31 -0.85 -9.32 28.21
CA THR A 31 -1.11 -9.21 26.78
C THR A 31 -0.23 -8.12 26.18
N ALA A 32 0.98 -8.47 25.73
CA ALA A 32 1.84 -7.58 25.00
C ALA A 32 1.33 -7.52 23.55
N ASN A 33 0.28 -6.74 23.32
CA ASN A 33 0.06 -6.12 22.03
C ASN A 33 1.20 -5.13 21.83
N SER A 34 2.37 -5.61 21.39
CA SER A 34 3.45 -4.75 20.91
C SER A 34 3.03 -4.18 19.55
N LYS A 35 2.10 -3.23 19.59
CA LYS A 35 1.90 -2.26 18.54
C LYS A 35 3.18 -1.44 18.53
N LEU A 36 4.14 -1.85 17.70
CA LEU A 36 5.26 -1.00 17.31
C LEU A 36 4.63 0.21 16.63
N GLU A 37 4.31 1.22 17.44
CA GLU A 37 3.83 2.49 16.92
C GLU A 37 4.98 3.09 16.12
N SER A 38 4.74 3.19 14.82
CA SER A 38 5.62 3.82 13.85
C SER A 38 6.10 5.17 14.38
N THR A 39 7.41 5.37 14.47
CA THR A 39 8.04 6.67 14.80
C THR A 39 8.10 7.61 13.59
N PHE A 40 7.54 7.22 12.44
CA PHE A 40 7.34 8.15 11.34
C PHE A 40 6.31 9.18 11.79
N ALA A 41 6.76 10.44 11.92
CA ALA A 41 5.87 11.56 12.12
C ALA A 41 4.75 11.51 11.07
N GLU A 42 3.52 11.76 11.49
CA GLU A 42 2.39 11.91 10.58
C GLU A 42 2.79 12.91 9.49
N VAL A 43 2.66 12.54 8.22
CA VAL A 43 3.06 13.40 7.10
C VAL A 43 2.24 14.68 7.21
N HIS A 44 2.91 15.78 7.58
CA HIS A 44 2.23 17.05 7.79
C HIS A 44 1.74 17.55 6.44
N ALA A 45 0.43 17.74 6.34
CA ALA A 45 -0.20 18.47 5.24
C ALA A 45 0.60 19.74 4.94
N GLY A 46 1.06 19.90 3.69
CA GLY A 46 1.90 21.03 3.31
C GLY A 46 1.23 22.34 3.71
N LYS A 47 1.89 23.13 4.57
CA LYS A 47 1.35 24.41 5.07
C LYS A 47 0.94 25.39 3.96
N ASN A 48 1.53 25.21 2.77
CA ASN A 48 1.33 26.07 1.61
C ASN A 48 0.15 25.63 0.72
N ALA A 49 -0.45 24.46 0.97
CA ALA A 49 -1.59 23.94 0.20
C ALA A 49 -2.59 23.14 1.09
N PRO A 50 -3.14 23.75 2.15
CA PRO A 50 -3.95 23.04 3.16
C PRO A 50 -5.25 22.43 2.60
N VAL A 51 -5.86 23.06 1.59
CA VAL A 51 -7.07 22.55 0.93
C VAL A 51 -6.76 21.28 0.15
N GLN A 52 -5.71 21.30 -0.67
CA GLN A 52 -5.25 20.16 -1.46
C GLN A 52 -4.90 18.98 -0.55
N ALA A 53 -4.13 19.23 0.51
CA ALA A 53 -3.77 18.19 1.47
C ALA A 53 -4.99 17.59 2.20
N THR A 54 -6.04 18.39 2.43
CA THR A 54 -7.31 17.90 2.99
C THR A 54 -8.04 17.00 2.00
N LEU A 55 -8.10 17.38 0.72
CA LEU A 55 -8.70 16.56 -0.35
C LEU A 55 -7.94 15.23 -0.49
N ASP A 56 -6.62 15.28 -0.55
CA ASP A 56 -5.75 14.09 -0.67
C ASP A 56 -5.95 13.11 0.48
N LYS A 57 -6.10 13.60 1.72
CA LYS A 57 -6.40 12.78 2.90
C LYS A 57 -7.68 11.96 2.74
N HIS A 58 -8.65 12.44 1.98
CA HIS A 58 -9.93 11.77 1.77
C HIS A 58 -9.98 10.94 0.49
N LEU A 59 -9.00 11.02 -0.41
CA LEU A 59 -9.04 10.30 -1.70
C LEU A 59 -9.19 8.79 -1.54
N ASN A 60 -8.44 8.16 -0.64
CA ASN A 60 -8.57 6.72 -0.41
C ASN A 60 -9.97 6.31 0.04
N ARG A 61 -10.66 7.18 0.80
CA ARG A 61 -12.03 6.93 1.24
C ARG A 61 -13.05 7.27 0.16
N ALA A 62 -12.76 8.28 -0.66
CA ALA A 62 -13.62 8.68 -1.76
C ALA A 62 -13.62 7.65 -2.89
N LEU A 63 -12.47 7.07 -3.20
CA LEU A 63 -12.22 6.27 -4.41
C LEU A 63 -11.98 4.79 -4.12
N GLY A 64 -11.58 4.44 -2.90
CA GLY A 64 -11.03 3.12 -2.58
C GLY A 64 -9.57 2.98 -3.01
N LYS A 65 -8.98 1.81 -2.73
CA LYS A 65 -7.57 1.49 -3.05
C LYS A 65 -7.36 0.76 -4.38
N TYR A 66 -8.42 0.13 -4.89
CA TYR A 66 -8.37 -0.75 -6.05
C TYR A 66 -9.37 -0.32 -7.11
N PHE A 67 -8.96 -0.48 -8.37
CA PHE A 67 -9.73 -0.06 -9.53
C PHE A 67 -9.71 -1.14 -10.60
N THR A 68 -10.75 -1.21 -11.44
CA THR A 68 -10.72 -2.02 -12.66
C THR A 68 -10.38 -1.14 -13.84
N VAL A 69 -9.44 -1.57 -14.68
CA VAL A 69 -9.01 -0.80 -15.86
C VAL A 69 -10.04 -0.88 -16.97
N THR A 70 -10.27 0.23 -17.66
CA THR A 70 -11.11 0.33 -18.87
C THR A 70 -10.34 0.82 -20.09
N GLY A 71 -9.20 1.49 -19.90
CA GLY A 71 -8.36 1.95 -20.99
C GLY A 71 -7.04 2.56 -20.52
N ALA A 72 -6.14 2.81 -21.47
CA ALA A 72 -4.91 3.57 -21.24
C ALA A 72 -4.48 4.33 -22.50
N GLU A 73 -4.02 5.56 -22.34
CA GLU A 73 -3.53 6.43 -23.41
C GLU A 73 -2.10 6.87 -23.08
N PHE A 74 -1.14 6.61 -23.98
CA PHE A 74 0.22 7.10 -23.84
C PHE A 74 0.37 8.48 -24.48
N GLN A 75 0.95 9.40 -23.75
CA GLN A 75 1.17 10.78 -24.16
C GLN A 75 2.66 11.09 -24.18
N GLU A 76 3.12 11.67 -25.29
CA GLU A 76 4.45 12.24 -25.44
C GLU A 76 4.30 13.72 -25.77
N THR A 77 4.93 14.56 -24.97
CA THR A 77 4.88 16.02 -25.12
C THR A 77 6.28 16.58 -25.03
N PRO A 78 6.72 17.46 -25.94
CA PRO A 78 8.02 18.13 -25.82
C PRO A 78 8.09 18.97 -24.55
N ASP A 79 9.25 19.01 -23.91
CA ASP A 79 9.49 19.91 -22.78
C ASP A 79 9.53 21.36 -23.28
N PHE A 80 8.80 22.24 -22.59
CA PHE A 80 8.73 23.64 -22.97
C PHE A 80 10.09 24.35 -22.85
N ASN A 81 10.94 23.92 -21.90
CA ASN A 81 12.23 24.52 -21.63
C ASN A 81 13.38 23.82 -22.36
N ASP A 82 13.15 22.62 -22.91
CA ASP A 82 14.16 21.81 -23.58
C ASP A 82 13.55 21.02 -24.75
N PRO A 83 13.68 21.49 -26.00
CA PRO A 83 13.06 20.86 -27.16
C PRO A 83 13.61 19.46 -27.47
N ASP A 84 14.78 19.09 -26.95
CA ASP A 84 15.38 17.75 -27.14
C ASP A 84 14.85 16.73 -26.12
N LYS A 85 14.08 17.19 -25.13
CA LYS A 85 13.50 16.36 -24.08
C LYS A 85 12.02 16.12 -24.32
N LEU A 86 11.62 14.85 -24.27
CA LEU A 86 10.22 14.44 -24.27
C LEU A 86 9.75 14.12 -22.84
N ASN A 87 8.70 14.80 -22.42
CA ASN A 87 7.93 14.44 -21.24
C ASN A 87 6.93 13.35 -21.64
N THR A 88 6.94 12.23 -20.92
CA THR A 88 6.05 11.10 -21.18
C THR A 88 5.04 10.96 -20.05
N ALA A 89 3.87 10.45 -20.35
CA ALA A 89 2.88 10.06 -19.35
C ALA A 89 1.92 9.02 -19.90
N THR A 90 1.34 8.21 -19.02
CA THR A 90 0.19 7.37 -19.37
C THR A 90 -1.02 7.84 -18.59
N VAL A 91 -2.14 8.04 -19.27
CA VAL A 91 -3.45 8.33 -18.65
C VAL A 91 -4.25 7.04 -18.66
N TYR A 92 -4.60 6.54 -17.47
CA TYR A 92 -5.40 5.34 -17.30
C TYR A 92 -6.85 5.71 -17.03
N SER A 93 -7.77 5.14 -17.81
CA SER A 93 -9.19 5.15 -17.51
C SER A 93 -9.49 3.93 -16.65
N VAL A 94 -10.08 4.16 -15.47
CA VAL A 94 -10.37 3.12 -14.49
C VAL A 94 -11.73 3.35 -13.84
N ARG A 95 -12.29 2.30 -13.25
CA ARG A 95 -13.54 2.37 -12.48
C ARG A 95 -13.32 2.12 -11.00
N VAL A 96 -13.98 2.93 -10.17
CA VAL A 96 -14.08 2.71 -8.73
C VAL A 96 -14.66 1.32 -8.48
N THR A 97 -13.93 0.50 -7.72
CA THR A 97 -14.31 -0.89 -7.47
C THR A 97 -14.84 -1.14 -6.06
N SER A 98 -14.43 -0.36 -5.06
CA SER A 98 -14.91 -0.56 -3.67
C SER A 98 -16.38 -0.18 -3.52
N LYS A 99 -17.16 -1.02 -2.81
CA LYS A 99 -18.54 -0.70 -2.41
C LYS A 99 -18.63 0.25 -1.22
N LYS A 100 -17.51 0.45 -0.51
CA LYS A 100 -17.42 1.28 0.70
C LYS A 100 -16.85 2.68 0.39
N ALA A 101 -16.34 2.87 -0.82
CA ALA A 101 -15.97 4.18 -1.35
C ALA A 101 -17.16 5.14 -1.33
N TRP A 102 -16.91 6.44 -1.18
CA TRP A 102 -17.96 7.44 -1.27
C TRP A 102 -18.49 7.63 -2.69
N LEU A 103 -17.62 7.52 -3.69
CA LEU A 103 -18.07 7.50 -5.07
C LEU A 103 -18.81 6.20 -5.39
N PRO A 104 -19.87 6.26 -6.21
CA PRO A 104 -20.57 5.06 -6.64
C PRO A 104 -19.64 4.02 -7.26
N LEU A 105 -19.93 2.76 -7.00
CA LEU A 105 -19.30 1.64 -7.69
C LEU A 105 -19.44 1.82 -9.21
N GLY A 106 -18.35 1.64 -9.94
CA GLY A 106 -18.32 1.74 -11.39
C GLY A 106 -18.13 3.16 -11.93
N THR A 107 -18.07 4.18 -11.07
CA THR A 107 -17.70 5.54 -11.49
C THR A 107 -16.35 5.52 -12.21
N GLU A 108 -16.33 6.03 -13.43
CA GLU A 108 -15.13 6.12 -14.25
C GLU A 108 -14.33 7.38 -13.89
N ILE A 109 -13.03 7.21 -13.73
CA ILE A 109 -12.07 8.26 -13.40
C ILE A 109 -10.82 8.10 -14.28
N GLN A 110 -10.10 9.19 -14.47
CA GLN A 110 -8.81 9.18 -15.17
C GLN A 110 -7.68 9.46 -14.19
N VAL A 111 -6.63 8.64 -14.25
CA VAL A 111 -5.42 8.79 -13.44
C VAL A 111 -4.21 8.91 -14.35
N LYS A 112 -3.48 10.01 -14.24
CA LYS A 112 -2.26 10.29 -15.00
C LYS A 112 -1.03 9.85 -14.21
N VAL A 113 -0.20 9.01 -14.81
CA VAL A 113 1.10 8.60 -14.28
C VAL A 113 2.19 9.20 -15.15
N LYS A 114 2.98 10.11 -14.58
CA LYS A 114 4.04 10.83 -15.32
C LYS A 114 5.29 9.98 -15.45
N ASN A 115 6.06 10.20 -16.52
CA ASN A 115 7.28 9.47 -16.86
C ASN A 115 7.10 7.94 -16.93
N HIS A 116 5.91 7.52 -17.34
CA HIS A 116 5.48 6.13 -17.24
C HIS A 116 4.89 5.67 -18.58
N LYS A 117 5.32 4.49 -19.05
CA LYS A 117 4.78 3.81 -20.26
C LYS A 117 3.63 2.88 -19.89
N PRO A 118 2.67 2.58 -20.77
CA PRO A 118 1.55 1.71 -20.42
C PRO A 118 2.01 0.32 -19.95
N ILE A 119 1.46 -0.18 -18.85
CA ILE A 119 1.67 -1.56 -18.35
C ILE A 119 0.78 -2.59 -19.08
N PHE A 120 -0.09 -2.12 -19.96
CA PHE A 120 -0.99 -2.93 -20.78
C PHE A 120 -0.58 -2.82 -22.23
N THR A 121 -0.52 -3.95 -22.91
CA THR A 121 -0.39 -4.01 -24.36
C THR A 121 -1.70 -3.61 -25.03
N GLN A 122 -1.63 -3.20 -26.29
CA GLN A 122 -2.81 -2.79 -27.04
C GLN A 122 -3.85 -3.93 -27.23
N PRO A 123 -3.44 -5.20 -27.44
CA PRO A 123 -4.37 -6.33 -27.42
C PRO A 123 -5.06 -6.50 -26.06
N GLU A 124 -4.33 -6.42 -24.94
CA GLU A 124 -4.95 -6.50 -23.59
C GLU A 124 -6.01 -5.41 -23.40
N LEU A 125 -5.75 -4.18 -23.85
CA LEU A 125 -6.70 -3.08 -23.76
C LEU A 125 -7.95 -3.31 -24.63
N GLN A 126 -7.80 -3.92 -25.82
CA GLN A 126 -8.94 -4.29 -26.66
C GLN A 126 -9.78 -5.39 -26.00
N ASP A 127 -9.15 -6.41 -25.43
CA ASP A 127 -9.87 -7.48 -24.72
C ASP A 127 -10.67 -6.94 -23.53
N ILE A 128 -10.11 -5.97 -22.80
CA ILE A 128 -10.80 -5.26 -21.72
C ILE A 128 -12.00 -4.48 -22.28
N MET A 129 -11.80 -3.71 -23.35
CA MET A 129 -12.84 -2.86 -23.96
C MET A 129 -14.04 -3.68 -24.46
N PHE A 130 -13.78 -4.84 -25.07
CA PHE A 130 -14.83 -5.73 -25.58
C PHE A 130 -15.43 -6.65 -24.50
N GLY A 131 -14.90 -6.65 -23.29
CA GLY A 131 -15.33 -7.57 -22.22
C GLY A 131 -14.96 -9.03 -22.49
N SER A 132 -13.96 -9.26 -23.34
CA SER A 132 -13.46 -10.59 -23.70
C SER A 132 -12.59 -11.22 -22.62
N THR A 133 -12.18 -10.44 -21.62
CA THR A 133 -11.40 -10.88 -20.47
C THR A 133 -12.06 -10.51 -19.14
N SER A 134 -11.66 -11.20 -18.08
CA SER A 134 -12.07 -10.81 -16.73
C SER A 134 -11.50 -9.42 -16.38
N PRO A 135 -12.24 -8.56 -15.64
CA PRO A 135 -11.76 -7.23 -15.30
C PRO A 135 -10.41 -7.28 -14.59
N ILE A 136 -9.43 -6.56 -15.12
CA ILE A 136 -8.10 -6.47 -14.52
C ILE A 136 -8.12 -5.42 -13.42
N VAL A 137 -7.72 -5.82 -12.22
CA VAL A 137 -7.64 -4.95 -11.06
C VAL A 137 -6.24 -4.33 -10.95
N VAL A 138 -6.20 -3.04 -10.65
CA VAL A 138 -4.97 -2.27 -10.42
C VAL A 138 -5.04 -1.50 -9.10
N ARG A 139 -3.86 -1.11 -8.61
CA ARG A 139 -3.69 -0.11 -7.55
C ARG A 139 -2.72 0.97 -8.03
N PHE A 140 -2.88 2.18 -7.51
CA PHE A 140 -1.98 3.31 -7.77
C PHE A 140 -1.18 3.64 -6.52
N ASP A 141 0.07 4.03 -6.70
CA ASP A 141 0.92 4.53 -5.63
C ASP A 141 0.80 6.06 -5.52
N GLU A 142 0.66 6.56 -4.29
CA GLU A 142 0.59 7.99 -3.97
C GLU A 142 -0.42 8.77 -4.83
N LEU A 143 -1.67 8.29 -4.88
CA LEU A 143 -2.75 8.96 -5.59
C LEU A 143 -2.99 10.35 -4.99
N ALA A 144 -2.91 11.37 -5.83
CA ALA A 144 -3.07 12.77 -5.44
C ALA A 144 -4.02 13.48 -6.41
N HIS A 145 -4.84 14.35 -5.85
CA HIS A 145 -5.73 15.21 -6.62
C HIS A 145 -4.92 16.32 -7.26
N TYR A 146 -5.23 16.67 -8.50
CA TYR A 146 -4.59 17.77 -9.19
C TYR A 146 -5.65 18.59 -9.89
N HIS A 147 -5.75 19.84 -9.47
CA HIS A 147 -6.60 20.83 -10.10
C HIS A 147 -5.73 21.92 -10.71
N PHE A 148 -5.81 22.08 -12.03
CA PHE A 148 -5.13 23.16 -12.75
C PHE A 148 -6.02 23.70 -13.86
N GLY A 149 -6.14 25.03 -13.95
CA GLY A 149 -7.06 25.68 -14.88
C GLY A 149 -8.51 25.25 -14.63
N ASN A 150 -9.20 24.82 -15.69
CA ASN A 150 -10.61 24.42 -15.64
C ASN A 150 -10.82 22.89 -15.50
N GLY A 151 -9.77 22.13 -15.18
CA GLY A 151 -9.82 20.67 -15.08
C GLY A 151 -9.50 20.14 -13.69
N GLU A 152 -10.20 19.06 -13.33
CA GLU A 152 -9.88 18.15 -12.22
C GLU A 152 -9.28 16.87 -12.80
N SER A 153 -8.18 16.40 -12.19
CA SER A 153 -7.54 15.14 -12.57
C SER A 153 -6.89 14.49 -11.35
N LEU A 154 -6.56 13.21 -11.48
CA LEU A 154 -5.78 12.48 -10.48
C LEU A 154 -4.40 12.20 -11.05
N ASN A 155 -3.37 12.37 -10.24
CA ASN A 155 -2.02 11.91 -10.54
C ASN A 155 -1.64 10.76 -9.61
N ALA A 156 -0.76 9.89 -10.08
CA ALA A 156 -0.11 8.88 -9.27
C ALA A 156 1.38 8.78 -9.64
N VAL A 157 2.16 8.23 -8.73
CA VAL A 157 3.60 7.95 -8.95
C VAL A 157 3.79 6.71 -9.80
N ASP A 158 3.01 5.67 -9.54
CA ASP A 158 3.10 4.38 -10.23
C ASP A 158 1.76 3.63 -10.24
N ILE A 159 1.69 2.55 -11.01
CA ILE A 159 0.52 1.67 -11.15
C ILE A 159 0.93 0.20 -11.20
N HIS A 160 0.18 -0.63 -10.48
CA HIS A 160 0.45 -2.07 -10.40
C HIS A 160 -0.78 -2.90 -10.74
N LYS A 161 -0.63 -3.90 -11.60
CA LYS A 161 -1.61 -5.01 -11.70
C LYS A 161 -1.60 -5.76 -10.37
N VAL A 162 -2.77 -6.10 -9.84
CA VAL A 162 -2.89 -6.88 -8.60
C VAL A 162 -3.58 -8.21 -8.86
N SER A 163 -3.10 -9.27 -8.23
CA SER A 163 -3.62 -10.63 -8.39
C SER A 163 -4.82 -10.89 -7.48
N ILE A 164 -5.83 -10.02 -7.56
CA ILE A 164 -7.13 -10.19 -6.90
C ILE A 164 -8.24 -10.03 -7.93
N SER A 165 -9.35 -10.73 -7.73
CA SER A 165 -10.53 -10.56 -8.56
C SER A 165 -11.23 -9.22 -8.29
N ALA A 166 -11.99 -8.72 -9.27
CA ALA A 166 -12.83 -7.54 -9.07
C ALA A 166 -13.81 -7.74 -7.90
N LYS A 167 -14.36 -8.95 -7.73
CA LYS A 167 -15.26 -9.28 -6.62
C LYS A 167 -14.58 -9.16 -5.26
N GLU A 168 -13.32 -9.57 -5.15
CA GLU A 168 -12.54 -9.38 -3.91
C GLU A 168 -12.24 -7.90 -3.67
N ALA A 169 -11.75 -7.20 -4.70
CA ALA A 169 -11.46 -5.77 -4.65
C ALA A 169 -12.67 -4.92 -4.21
N MET A 170 -13.90 -5.33 -4.54
CA MET A 170 -15.12 -4.65 -4.11
C MET A 170 -15.33 -4.57 -2.60
N ASN A 171 -14.74 -5.50 -1.86
CA ASN A 171 -14.95 -5.64 -0.42
C ASN A 171 -13.72 -5.23 0.41
N LEU A 172 -12.57 -5.06 -0.25
CA LEU A 172 -11.32 -4.63 0.35
C LEU A 172 -11.27 -3.11 0.47
N ASP A 173 -10.95 -2.64 1.67
CA ASP A 173 -10.67 -1.23 1.98
C ASP A 173 -9.29 -1.09 2.61
#